data_AF-A0A4Q0P272-F1
#
_entry.id   AF-A0A4Q0P272-F1
#
_cell.length_a   1.000
_cell.length_b   1.000
_cell.length_c   1.000
_cell.angle_alpha   90.00
_cell.angle_beta   90.00
_cell.angle_gamma   90.00
#
_symmetry.space_group_name_H-M   'P 1'
#
loop_
_entity.id
_entity.type
_entity.pdbx_description
1 polymer ?
#
loop_
_entity_poly.entity_id
_entity_poly.type
_entity_poly.pdbx_seq_one_letter_code
_entity_poly.pdbx_strand_id
1 'polypeptide(L)' 'MVADGKVKIKDQAGNVATVTIADVNQSNGVIHVIDTVLLPKM' A
#
# COMPACT_ATOMS: atom_id res chain seq x y z
N MET A 1 7.51 -2.47 4.90
CA MET A 1 8.41 -1.87 5.93
C MET A 1 7.70 -0.68 6.53
N VAL A 2 7.72 -0.50 7.86
CA VAL A 2 7.14 0.70 8.49
C VAL A 2 8.25 1.75 8.57
N ALA A 3 8.03 2.91 7.99
CA ALA A 3 8.91 4.07 8.10
C ALA A 3 8.05 5.30 8.42
N ASP A 4 8.47 6.09 9.42
CA ASP A 4 7.74 7.28 9.87
C ASP A 4 6.30 6.99 10.35
N GLY A 5 6.09 5.80 10.92
CA GLY A 5 4.75 5.34 11.35
C GLY A 5 3.81 4.96 10.20
N LYS A 6 4.26 5.04 8.95
CA LYS A 6 3.49 4.67 7.76
C LYS A 6 3.97 3.35 7.17
N VAL A 7 3.02 2.56 6.70
CA VAL A 7 3.31 1.31 6.00
C VAL A 7 3.71 1.63 4.56
N LYS A 8 4.89 1.13 4.14
CA LYS A 8 5.38 1.20 2.77
C LYS A 8 5.44 -0.18 2.14
N ILE A 9 5.00 -0.25 0.89
CA ILE A 9 4.96 -1.45 0.05
C ILE A 9 5.90 -1.20 -1.13
N LYS A 10 6.80 -2.14 -1.40
CA LYS A 10 7.67 -2.11 -2.58
C LYS A 10 7.14 -3.12 -3.59
N ASP A 11 6.86 -2.68 -4.81
CA ASP A 11 6.41 -3.57 -5.89
C ASP A 11 7.59 -4.33 -6.52
N GLN A 12 7.29 -5.18 -7.51
CA GLN A 12 8.29 -5.98 -8.19
C GLN A 12 9.11 -5.20 -9.22
N ALA A 13 8.61 -4.06 -9.70
CA ALA A 13 9.33 -3.14 -10.57
C ALA A 13 10.30 -2.23 -9.79
N GLY A 14 10.21 -2.23 -8.45
CA GLY A 14 11.06 -1.47 -7.55
C GLY A 14 10.45 -0.16 -7.05
N ASN A 15 9.21 0.16 -7.42
CA ASN A 15 8.49 1.34 -6.96
C ASN A 15 8.03 1.15 -5.51
N VAL A 16 7.85 2.27 -4.80
CA VAL A 16 7.39 2.27 -3.41
C VAL A 16 6.07 3.01 -3.31
N ALA A 17 5.04 2.32 -2.83
CA ALA A 17 3.75 2.89 -2.49
C ALA A 17 3.64 3.09 -0.97
N THR A 18 3.01 4.19 -0.54
CA THR A 18 2.77 4.46 0.88
C THR A 18 1.28 4.33 1.18
N VAL A 19 0.96 3.62 2.27
CA VAL A 19 -0.42 3.59 2.80
C VAL A 19 -0.77 4.97 3.35
N THR A 20 -1.79 5.60 2.77
CA THR A 20 -2.29 6.92 3.16
C THR A 20 -3.44 6.83 4.14
N ILE A 21 -4.30 5.82 4.01
CA ILE A 21 -5.41 5.54 4.91
C ILE A 21 -5.40 4.04 5.21
N ALA A 22 -5.29 3.68 6.48
CA ALA A 22 -5.35 2.29 6.93
C ALA A 22 -6.74 1.96 7.50
N ASP A 23 -7.07 0.67 7.51
CA ASP A 23 -8.19 0.10 8.26
C ASP A 23 -9.57 0.66 7.90
N VAL A 24 -9.80 0.87 6.60
CA VAL A 24 -11.13 1.28 6.13
C VAL A 24 -12.02 0.04 6.08
N ASN A 25 -12.97 -0.03 7.02
CA ASN A 25 -13.95 -1.13 7.08
C ASN A 25 -14.91 -1.08 5.89
N GLN A 26 -15.08 -2.24 5.25
CA GLN A 26 -15.99 -2.49 4.14
C GLN A 26 -16.85 -3.72 4.48
N SER A 27 -17.96 -3.92 3.76
CA SER A 27 -18.83 -5.08 3.99
C SER A 27 -18.14 -6.43 3.74
N ASN A 28 -17.07 -6.43 2.95
CA ASN A 28 -16.30 -7.61 2.56
C ASN A 28 -14.93 -7.71 3.26
N GLY A 29 -14.63 -6.85 4.24
CA GLY A 29 -13.37 -6.89 4.98
C GLY A 29 -12.77 -5.50 5.21
N VAL A 30 -11.45 -5.40 5.10
CA VAL A 30 -10.70 -4.18 5.37
C VAL A 30 -9.89 -3.81 4.13
N ILE A 31 -9.89 -2.53 3.78
CA ILE A 31 -9.03 -1.99 2.71
C ILE A 31 -8.02 -1.00 3.28
N HIS A 32 -6.86 -0.92 2.63
CA HIS A 32 -5.85 0.11 2.85
C HIS A 32 -5.67 0.91 1.56
N VAL A 33 -5.71 2.23 1.65
CA VAL A 33 -5.54 3.13 0.51
C VAL A 33 -4.05 3.44 0.35
N ILE A 34 -3.56 3.38 -0.89
CA ILE A 34 -2.17 3.72 -1.25
C ILE A 34 -2.14 4.86 -2.28
N ASP A 35 -1.02 5.57 -2.35
CA ASP A 35 -0.81 6.72 -3.24
C ASP A 35 -0.27 6.37 -4.64
N THR A 36 0.10 5.10 -4.87
CA THR A 36 0.83 4.67 -6.08
C THR A 36 0.29 3.35 -6.62
N VAL A 37 0.33 3.16 -7.93
CA VAL A 37 -0.06 1.90 -8.60
C VAL A 37 1.08 0.89 -8.51
N LEU A 38 0.76 -0.36 -8.14
CA LEU A 38 1.73 -1.47 -8.12
C LEU A 38 1.87 -2.08 -9.50
N LEU A 39 3.11 -2.25 -9.97
CA LEU A 39 3.41 -2.88 -11.25
C LEU A 39 3.99 -4.30 -11.06
N PRO A 40 3.62 -5.26 -11.93
CA PRO A 40 4.20 -6.60 -11.91
C PRO A 40 5.65 -6.57 -12.43
N LYS A 41 6.40 -7.65 -12.16
CA LYS A 41 7.69 -7.88 -12.84
C LYS A 41 7.44 -8.10 -14.33
N MET A 42 8.20 -7.42 -15.19
CA MET A 42 8.27 -7.74 -16.62
C MET A 42 8.88 -9.12 -16.86
#